data_AF-A0AAW2KKC1-F1
#
_entry.id   AF-A0AAW2KKC1-F1
#
_cell.length_a   1.000
_cell.length_b   1.000
_cell.length_c   1.000
_cell.angle_alpha   90.00
_cell.angle_beta   90.00
_cell.angle_gamma   90.00
#
_symmetry.space_group_name_H-M   'P 1'
#
loop_
_entity.id
_entity.type
_entity.pdbx_description
1 polymer ?
#
loop_
_entity_poly.entity_id
_entity_poly.type
_entity_poly.pdbx_seq_one_letter_code
_entity_poly.pdbx_strand_id
1 'polypeptide(L)'
;MDIFAWTPQDLDRIDPNMITHHLNIDPDVNKCPKDFYPLSRIDQLVDSTSECELLSMMDAFQGYHQIMLSPEDRKKVSFITFAGTFCYVAMPFGLKNVGATYQYLVDKIFRPQIRRNVEVYVDDMLVKSKEAKDHIIDLEETFSALRYYRLKLNPGTCAFGVQGERFLGFMVTQRGTEANSLKIKAIIDMKAPTNVNEVQKLMGRIASLSHFISKAVEKSLPFFKVLRKAKKV
;
A
#
# COMPACT_ATOMS: atom_id res chain seq x y z
N MET A 1 24.73 11.41 7.45
CA MET A 1 24.13 12.33 6.47
C MET A 1 24.06 11.58 5.16
N ASP A 2 22.89 11.55 4.53
CA ASP A 2 22.49 10.61 3.48
C ASP A 2 23.50 10.47 2.33
N ILE A 3 23.99 9.24 2.13
CA ILE A 3 24.88 8.87 1.01
C ILE A 3 24.22 7.76 0.22
N PHE A 4 23.17 8.01 -0.56
CA PHE A 4 22.75 7.08 -1.62
C PHE A 4 22.10 7.85 -2.77
N ALA A 5 22.92 8.58 -3.54
CA ALA A 5 22.60 8.92 -4.92
C ALA A 5 22.98 7.71 -5.78
N TRP A 6 22.00 7.07 -6.42
CA TRP A 6 22.24 6.00 -7.38
C TRP A 6 22.95 6.55 -8.62
N THR A 7 23.92 5.79 -9.16
CA THR A 7 24.34 5.95 -10.56
C THR A 7 23.67 4.88 -11.42
N PRO A 8 23.39 5.12 -12.72
CA PRO A 8 22.83 4.10 -13.61
C PRO A 8 23.64 2.80 -13.70
N GLN A 9 24.93 2.84 -13.37
CA GLN A 9 25.83 1.67 -13.30
C GLN A 9 25.57 0.79 -12.05
N ASP A 10 24.89 1.34 -11.03
CA ASP A 10 24.48 0.60 -9.83
C ASP A 10 23.21 -0.25 -10.06
N LEU A 11 22.80 -0.47 -11.30
CA LEU A 11 21.64 -1.31 -11.68
C LEU A 11 21.97 -2.37 -12.75
N ASP A 12 23.25 -2.62 -13.03
CA ASP A 12 23.74 -3.54 -14.08
C ASP A 12 23.26 -5.01 -13.99
N ARG A 13 22.52 -5.39 -12.94
CA ARG A 13 22.01 -6.76 -12.74
C ARG A 13 20.54 -6.95 -13.04
N ILE A 14 19.84 -5.90 -13.44
CA ILE A 14 18.39 -5.95 -13.62
C ILE A 14 18.07 -5.51 -15.03
N ASP A 15 17.31 -6.32 -15.76
CA ASP A 15 16.86 -6.00 -17.11
C ASP A 15 16.20 -4.60 -17.10
N PRO A 16 16.68 -3.63 -17.90
CA PRO A 16 16.09 -2.30 -17.99
C PRO A 16 14.58 -2.35 -18.25
N ASN A 17 14.09 -3.39 -18.93
CA ASN A 17 12.66 -3.62 -19.19
C ASN A 17 11.85 -3.96 -17.93
N MET A 18 12.48 -4.31 -16.80
CA MET A 18 11.81 -4.62 -15.54
C MET A 18 11.66 -3.42 -14.61
N ILE A 19 12.55 -2.42 -14.65
CA ILE A 19 12.60 -1.33 -13.66
C ILE A 19 12.48 0.07 -14.26
N THR A 20 12.46 0.19 -15.58
CA THR A 20 12.40 1.51 -16.20
C THR A 20 10.95 1.91 -16.38
N HIS A 21 10.55 3.02 -15.74
CA HIS A 21 9.24 3.60 -15.99
C HIS A 21 9.29 4.42 -17.30
N HIS A 22 8.35 4.11 -18.20
CA HIS A 22 8.09 4.88 -19.41
C HIS A 22 6.81 5.69 -19.24
N LEU A 23 6.88 6.97 -19.58
CA LEU A 23 5.71 7.82 -19.60
C LEU A 23 4.86 7.48 -20.82
N ASN A 24 3.70 6.87 -20.58
CA ASN A 24 2.70 6.71 -21.61
C ASN A 24 2.02 8.07 -21.87
N ILE A 25 2.54 8.88 -22.79
CA ILE A 25 1.98 10.19 -23.17
C ILE A 25 1.34 10.04 -24.54
N ASP A 26 0.05 10.37 -24.61
CA ASP A 26 -0.66 10.49 -25.87
C ASP A 26 -0.14 11.72 -26.64
N PRO A 27 0.48 11.54 -27.82
CA PRO A 27 1.05 12.64 -28.59
C PRO A 27 -0.01 13.64 -29.08
N ASP A 28 -1.28 13.22 -29.19
CA ASP A 28 -2.36 14.08 -29.70
C ASP A 28 -3.01 14.95 -28.61
N VAL A 29 -2.87 14.56 -27.33
CA VAL A 29 -3.62 15.20 -26.23
C VAL A 29 -2.70 15.76 -25.14
N ASN A 30 -1.38 15.54 -25.20
CA ASN A 30 -0.43 15.89 -24.13
C ASN A 30 -0.91 15.42 -22.74
N LYS A 31 -1.67 14.33 -22.71
CA LYS A 31 -2.20 13.71 -21.50
C LYS A 31 -1.63 12.31 -21.38
N CYS A 32 -1.25 11.96 -20.15
CA CYS A 32 -0.91 10.59 -19.81
C CYS A 32 -2.20 9.81 -19.53
N PRO A 33 -2.65 8.88 -20.40
CA PRO A 33 -3.74 7.97 -20.10
C PRO A 33 -3.44 7.18 -18.82
N LYS A 34 -4.50 6.92 -18.05
CA LYS A 34 -4.38 6.18 -16.79
C LYS A 34 -4.12 4.70 -17.11
N ASP A 35 -3.12 4.12 -16.46
CA ASP A 35 -2.88 2.68 -16.48
C ASP A 35 -3.82 2.00 -15.46
N PHE A 36 -4.51 0.96 -15.91
CA PHE A 36 -5.45 0.15 -15.11
C PHE A 36 -4.86 -1.20 -14.75
N TYR A 37 -3.56 -1.27 -14.48
CA TYR A 37 -2.92 -2.48 -13.97
C TYR A 37 -3.72 -3.05 -12.78
N PRO A 38 -4.08 -4.35 -12.81
CA PRO A 38 -4.96 -4.93 -11.81
C PRO A 38 -4.28 -4.93 -10.44
N LEU A 39 -4.91 -4.29 -9.47
CA LEU A 39 -4.52 -4.39 -8.07
C LEU A 39 -5.32 -5.50 -7.40
N SER A 40 -4.66 -6.30 -6.57
CA SER A 40 -5.35 -7.28 -5.74
C SER A 40 -6.36 -6.60 -4.82
N ARG A 41 -7.52 -7.24 -4.60
CA ARG A 41 -8.52 -6.73 -3.67
C ARG A 41 -7.97 -6.83 -2.25
N ILE A 42 -7.99 -5.72 -1.52
CA ILE A 42 -7.46 -5.64 -0.15
C ILE A 42 -8.06 -6.73 0.74
N ASP A 43 -9.38 -6.96 0.67
CA ASP A 43 -10.04 -8.01 1.45
C ASP A 43 -9.42 -9.39 1.21
N GLN A 44 -9.05 -9.72 -0.04
CA GLN A 44 -8.43 -11.01 -0.33
C GLN A 44 -7.00 -11.12 0.17
N LEU A 45 -6.26 -10.01 0.21
CA LEU A 45 -4.91 -9.98 0.76
C LEU A 45 -4.95 -10.14 2.28
N VAL A 46 -5.95 -9.55 2.92
CA VAL A 46 -6.16 -9.62 4.37
C VAL A 46 -6.74 -10.96 4.79
N ASP A 47 -7.67 -11.54 4.03
CA ASP A 47 -8.24 -12.85 4.35
C ASP A 47 -7.19 -13.97 4.22
N SER A 48 -6.23 -13.83 3.30
CA SER A 48 -5.23 -14.86 3.01
C SER A 48 -4.16 -14.99 4.10
N THR A 49 -4.14 -14.10 5.08
CA THR A 49 -3.22 -14.13 6.24
C THR A 49 -3.84 -14.86 7.43
N SER A 50 -5.13 -15.17 7.37
CA SER A 50 -5.78 -15.99 8.39
C SER A 50 -5.07 -17.34 8.50
N GLU A 51 -5.11 -17.92 9.70
CA GLU A 51 -4.46 -19.20 10.00
C GLU A 51 -2.92 -19.19 9.93
N CYS A 52 -2.29 -18.03 9.65
CA CYS A 52 -0.83 -17.89 9.71
C CYS A 52 -0.40 -17.60 11.15
N GLU A 53 0.54 -18.38 11.67
CA GLU A 53 1.10 -18.19 13.02
C GLU A 53 1.98 -16.94 13.10
N LEU A 54 2.76 -16.66 12.05
CA LEU A 54 3.68 -15.53 12.00
C LEU A 54 3.53 -14.72 10.72
N LEU A 55 3.62 -13.40 10.92
CA LEU A 55 3.54 -12.38 9.90
C LEU A 55 4.77 -11.48 10.00
N SER A 56 5.24 -10.99 8.86
CA SER A 56 6.24 -9.93 8.78
C SER A 56 5.79 -8.88 7.78
N MET A 57 5.49 -7.68 8.30
CA MET A 57 5.10 -6.51 7.53
C MET A 57 6.37 -5.79 7.08
N MET A 58 6.46 -5.47 5.81
CA MET A 58 7.61 -4.78 5.24
C MET A 58 7.14 -3.63 4.37
N ASP A 59 7.87 -2.53 4.44
CA ASP A 59 7.58 -1.30 3.73
C ASP A 59 8.80 -0.90 2.91
N ALA A 60 8.59 -0.58 1.64
CA ALA A 60 9.67 -0.20 0.74
C ALA A 60 10.17 1.22 1.05
N PHE A 61 11.48 1.38 1.19
CA PHE A 61 12.06 2.68 1.49
C PHE A 61 11.96 3.64 0.29
N GLN A 62 11.05 4.61 0.35
CA GLN A 62 10.78 5.50 -0.79
C GLN A 62 10.57 4.71 -2.10
N GLY A 63 9.70 3.69 -2.08
CA GLY A 63 9.55 2.69 -3.16
C GLY A 63 9.62 3.28 -4.58
N TYR A 64 8.89 4.36 -4.85
CA TYR A 64 8.90 5.03 -6.14
C TYR A 64 10.26 5.59 -6.58
N HIS A 65 11.04 6.17 -5.66
CA HIS A 65 12.38 6.68 -5.96
C HIS A 65 13.42 5.56 -6.22
N GLN A 66 13.06 4.30 -5.99
CA GLN A 66 13.90 3.15 -6.33
C GLN A 66 13.72 2.71 -7.79
N ILE A 67 12.72 3.24 -8.51
CA ILE A 67 12.44 2.95 -9.91
C ILE A 67 12.99 4.07 -10.79
N MET A 68 13.80 3.72 -11.78
CA MET A 68 14.43 4.69 -12.67
C MET A 68 13.45 5.17 -13.73
N LEU A 69 13.53 6.46 -14.07
CA LEU A 69 12.86 6.99 -15.26
C LEU A 69 13.66 6.65 -16.50
N SER A 70 12.94 6.28 -17.57
CA SER A 70 13.51 6.15 -18.90
C SER A 70 14.28 7.43 -19.28
N PRO A 71 15.53 7.33 -19.75
CA PRO A 71 16.32 8.50 -20.16
C PRO A 71 15.58 9.43 -21.13
N GLU A 72 14.73 8.88 -22.00
CA GLU A 72 13.93 9.61 -22.99
C GLU A 72 12.82 10.45 -22.34
N ASP A 73 12.32 10.00 -21.18
CA ASP A 73 11.20 10.62 -20.47
C ASP A 73 11.63 11.60 -19.38
N ARG A 74 12.90 11.58 -18.95
CA ARG A 74 13.42 12.48 -17.89
C ARG A 74 13.15 13.95 -18.16
N LYS A 75 13.32 14.39 -19.42
CA LYS A 75 13.06 15.78 -19.83
C LYS A 75 11.60 16.20 -19.65
N LYS A 76 10.68 15.24 -19.70
CA LYS A 76 9.23 15.48 -19.54
C LYS A 76 8.84 15.61 -18.07
N VAL A 77 9.72 15.18 -17.16
CA VAL A 77 9.60 15.30 -15.71
C VAL A 77 10.61 16.32 -15.18
N SER A 78 10.67 17.48 -15.83
CA SER A 78 11.54 18.59 -15.42
C SER A 78 10.84 19.52 -14.43
N PHE A 79 11.62 20.15 -13.55
CA PHE A 79 11.16 21.21 -12.66
C PHE A 79 12.14 22.39 -12.68
N ILE A 80 11.62 23.59 -12.38
CA ILE A 80 12.40 24.84 -12.40
C ILE A 80 12.69 25.25 -10.97
N THR A 81 13.93 25.63 -10.72
CA THR A 81 14.38 26.26 -9.47
C THR A 81 15.04 27.61 -9.80
N PHE A 82 15.37 28.41 -8.79
CA PHE A 82 16.12 29.66 -8.99
C PHE A 82 17.50 29.42 -9.63
N ALA A 83 18.06 28.21 -9.51
CA ALA A 83 19.36 27.84 -10.07
C ALA A 83 19.26 27.26 -11.49
N GLY A 84 18.06 27.06 -12.03
CA GLY A 84 17.84 26.53 -13.37
C GLY A 84 16.86 25.37 -13.43
N THR A 85 16.82 24.71 -14.59
CA THR A 85 15.93 23.58 -14.89
C THR A 85 16.62 22.26 -14.59
N PHE A 86 15.98 21.45 -13.75
CA PHE A 86 16.44 20.12 -13.37
C PHE A 86 15.46 19.07 -13.85
N CYS A 87 15.91 17.82 -14.02
CA CYS A 87 15.07 16.68 -14.41
C CYS A 87 15.22 15.56 -13.39
N TYR A 88 14.13 14.86 -13.10
CA TYR A 88 14.19 13.66 -12.27
C TYR A 88 14.89 12.51 -13.01
N VAL A 89 15.70 11.74 -12.28
CA VAL A 89 16.39 10.55 -12.79
C VAL A 89 15.66 9.26 -12.36
N ALA A 90 15.05 9.29 -11.17
CA ALA A 90 14.15 8.27 -10.64
C ALA A 90 12.71 8.81 -10.58
N MET A 91 11.73 7.93 -10.50
CA MET A 91 10.31 8.25 -10.60
C MET A 91 9.86 9.11 -9.41
N PRO A 92 9.48 10.39 -9.61
CA PRO A 92 9.01 11.22 -8.51
C PRO A 92 7.58 10.87 -8.09
N PHE A 93 7.25 11.27 -6.86
CA PHE A 93 5.87 11.29 -6.39
C PHE A 93 4.98 12.17 -7.29
N GLY A 94 3.71 11.78 -7.41
CA GLY A 94 2.68 12.58 -8.10
C GLY A 94 2.50 12.28 -9.59
N LEU A 95 3.31 11.41 -10.21
CA LEU A 95 2.98 10.91 -11.55
C LEU A 95 1.76 9.97 -11.47
N LYS A 96 0.98 9.92 -12.56
CA LYS A 96 -0.33 9.26 -12.55
C LYS A 96 -0.25 7.73 -12.42
N ASN A 97 0.75 7.11 -13.06
CA ASN A 97 0.83 5.65 -13.23
C ASN A 97 1.93 5.00 -12.38
N VAL A 98 2.45 5.72 -11.40
CA VAL A 98 3.54 5.29 -10.49
C VAL A 98 3.16 4.00 -9.77
N GLY A 99 1.99 3.97 -9.14
CA GLY A 99 1.52 2.81 -8.39
C GLY A 99 1.32 1.57 -9.28
N ALA A 100 0.84 1.73 -10.51
CA ALA A 100 0.68 0.63 -11.47
C ALA A 100 2.04 0.05 -11.87
N THR A 101 3.02 0.91 -12.12
CA THR A 101 4.39 0.48 -12.46
C THR A 101 5.05 -0.24 -11.28
N TYR A 102 4.89 0.30 -10.07
CA TYR A 102 5.44 -0.31 -8.88
C TYR A 102 4.79 -1.67 -8.61
N GLN A 103 3.46 -1.78 -8.73
CA GLN A 103 2.75 -3.06 -8.60
C GLN A 103 3.26 -4.08 -9.63
N TYR A 104 3.39 -3.70 -10.90
CA TYR A 104 3.90 -4.58 -11.94
C TYR A 104 5.30 -5.12 -11.61
N LEU A 105 6.19 -4.25 -11.11
CA LEU A 105 7.54 -4.62 -10.69
C LEU A 105 7.50 -5.66 -9.56
N VAL A 106 6.78 -5.38 -8.47
CA VAL A 106 6.72 -6.29 -7.32
C VAL A 106 6.02 -7.61 -7.67
N ASP A 107 5.02 -7.58 -8.56
CA ASP A 107 4.36 -8.77 -9.07
C ASP A 107 5.33 -9.67 -9.86
N LYS A 108 6.25 -9.07 -10.62
CA LYS A 108 7.30 -9.83 -11.30
C LYS A 108 8.36 -10.37 -10.34
N ILE A 109 8.81 -9.57 -9.39
CA ILE A 109 9.84 -9.96 -8.41
C ILE A 109 9.35 -11.14 -7.56
N PHE A 110 8.13 -11.04 -7.04
CA PHE A 110 7.57 -12.01 -6.10
C PHE A 110 6.63 -13.02 -6.75
N ARG A 111 6.57 -13.11 -8.08
CA ARG A 111 5.73 -14.07 -8.81
C ARG A 111 5.71 -15.51 -8.22
N PRO A 112 6.84 -16.13 -7.81
CA PRO A 112 6.81 -17.47 -7.23
C PRO A 112 6.33 -17.52 -5.77
N GLN A 113 6.25 -16.38 -5.09
CA GLN A 113 5.95 -16.21 -3.66
C GLN A 113 4.54 -15.65 -3.41
N ILE A 114 4.00 -14.90 -4.38
CA ILE A 114 2.67 -14.26 -4.31
C ILE A 114 1.58 -15.29 -3.99
N ARG A 115 0.71 -14.94 -3.03
CA ARG A 115 -0.34 -15.79 -2.43
C ARG A 115 0.15 -16.97 -1.60
N ARG A 116 1.35 -17.50 -1.85
CA ARG A 116 1.93 -18.62 -1.10
C ARG A 116 2.41 -18.16 0.28
N ASN A 117 3.45 -17.34 0.30
CA ASN A 117 4.06 -16.81 1.51
C ASN A 117 4.23 -15.28 1.46
N VAL A 118 4.02 -14.63 0.31
CA VAL A 118 4.09 -13.18 0.18
C VAL A 118 2.77 -12.62 -0.35
N GLU A 119 2.34 -11.49 0.21
CA GLU A 119 1.29 -10.63 -0.32
C GLU A 119 1.89 -9.24 -0.56
N VAL A 120 1.57 -8.63 -1.71
CA VAL A 120 2.10 -7.31 -2.09
C VAL A 120 0.97 -6.39 -2.52
N TYR A 121 1.03 -5.13 -2.07
CA TYR A 121 0.12 -4.07 -2.47
C TYR A 121 0.90 -2.75 -2.57
N VAL A 122 1.29 -2.40 -3.79
CA VAL A 122 2.18 -1.27 -4.05
C VAL A 122 3.41 -1.37 -3.12
N ASP A 123 3.67 -0.37 -2.27
CA ASP A 123 4.85 -0.31 -1.39
C ASP A 123 4.73 -1.20 -0.13
N ASP A 124 3.51 -1.66 0.20
CA ASP A 124 3.24 -2.50 1.37
C ASP A 124 3.39 -3.99 1.01
N MET A 125 4.28 -4.70 1.71
CA MET A 125 4.53 -6.12 1.54
C MET A 125 4.31 -6.88 2.84
N LEU A 126 3.85 -8.11 2.73
CA LEU A 126 3.60 -8.99 3.86
C LEU A 126 4.15 -10.38 3.58
N VAL A 127 5.06 -10.87 4.43
CA VAL A 127 5.43 -12.27 4.48
C VAL A 127 4.56 -12.97 5.52
N LYS A 128 3.99 -14.10 5.18
CA LYS A 128 3.12 -14.90 6.04
C LYS A 128 3.54 -16.36 6.01
N SER A 129 3.51 -17.00 7.17
CA SER A 129 3.85 -18.42 7.31
C SER A 129 2.81 -19.10 8.17
N LYS A 130 2.36 -20.27 7.71
CA LYS A 130 1.36 -21.07 8.44
C LYS A 130 1.91 -21.55 9.77
N GLU A 131 3.13 -22.10 9.76
CA GLU A 131 3.83 -22.56 10.95
C GLU A 131 4.98 -21.60 11.28
N ALA A 132 5.18 -21.31 12.56
CA ALA A 132 6.23 -20.41 13.03
C ALA A 132 7.64 -20.88 12.62
N LYS A 133 7.86 -22.20 12.54
CA LYS A 133 9.15 -22.82 12.17
C LYS A 133 9.57 -22.49 10.72
N ASP A 134 8.60 -22.26 9.83
CA ASP A 134 8.86 -22.02 8.40
C ASP A 134 9.16 -20.54 8.12
N HIS A 135 8.84 -19.64 9.07
CA HIS A 135 8.87 -18.20 8.84
C HIS A 135 10.26 -17.65 8.52
N ILE A 136 11.31 -18.23 9.11
CA ILE A 136 12.68 -17.84 8.80
C ILE A 136 13.05 -18.21 7.37
N ILE A 137 12.58 -19.36 6.87
CA ILE A 137 12.84 -19.83 5.51
C ILE A 137 12.10 -18.94 4.50
N ASP A 138 10.84 -18.60 4.78
CA ASP A 138 10.05 -17.69 3.94
C ASP A 138 10.67 -16.28 3.87
N LEU A 139 11.16 -15.76 5.01
CA LEU A 139 11.88 -14.49 5.05
C LEU A 139 13.20 -14.55 4.29
N GLU A 140 13.95 -15.64 4.39
CA GLU A 140 15.21 -15.81 3.68
C GLU A 140 15.02 -15.79 2.15
N GLU A 141 13.99 -16.48 1.65
CA GLU A 141 13.62 -16.46 0.23
C GLU A 141 13.22 -15.05 -0.21
N THR A 142 12.36 -14.39 0.57
CA THR A 142 11.89 -13.04 0.30
C THR A 142 13.04 -12.04 0.26
N PHE A 143 13.91 -12.06 1.27
CA PHE A 143 15.08 -11.18 1.35
C PHE A 143 16.10 -11.48 0.26
N SER A 144 16.22 -12.73 -0.18
CA SER A 144 17.08 -13.08 -1.30
C SER A 144 16.58 -12.46 -2.61
N ALA A 145 15.26 -12.48 -2.85
CA ALA A 145 14.64 -11.78 -3.98
C ALA A 145 14.87 -10.26 -3.88
N LEU A 146 14.61 -9.64 -2.73
CA LEU A 146 14.85 -8.21 -2.51
C LEU A 146 16.31 -7.81 -2.77
N ARG A 147 17.27 -8.59 -2.24
CA ARG A 147 18.70 -8.35 -2.47
C ARG A 147 19.09 -8.50 -3.94
N TYR A 148 18.55 -9.51 -4.61
CA TYR A 148 18.83 -9.75 -6.02
C TYR A 148 18.38 -8.57 -6.89
N TYR A 149 17.15 -8.07 -6.66
CA TYR A 149 16.58 -6.93 -7.37
C TYR A 149 16.91 -5.57 -6.74
N ARG A 150 17.79 -5.53 -5.73
CA ARG A 150 18.24 -4.32 -5.01
C ARG A 150 17.11 -3.45 -4.44
N LEU A 151 15.96 -4.05 -4.14
CA LEU A 151 14.84 -3.34 -3.52
C LEU A 151 15.09 -3.19 -2.02
N LYS A 152 15.06 -1.95 -1.55
CA LYS A 152 15.36 -1.58 -0.16
C LYS A 152 14.08 -1.44 0.64
N LEU A 153 14.11 -2.00 1.84
CA LEU A 153 13.08 -1.81 2.86
C LEU A 153 13.44 -0.66 3.79
N ASN A 154 12.44 -0.11 4.45
CA ASN A 154 12.61 0.87 5.52
C ASN A 154 12.59 0.15 6.89
N PRO A 155 13.74 -0.07 7.54
CA PRO A 155 13.79 -0.85 8.78
C PRO A 155 12.95 -0.24 9.92
N GLY A 156 12.73 1.08 9.90
CA GLY A 156 11.98 1.78 10.95
C GLY A 156 10.46 1.58 10.87
N THR A 157 9.95 1.08 9.73
CA THR A 157 8.51 0.83 9.50
C THR A 157 8.19 -0.65 9.32
N CYS A 158 9.21 -1.52 9.24
CA CYS A 158 9.01 -2.97 9.17
C CYS A 158 8.72 -3.57 10.54
N ALA A 159 7.93 -4.65 10.57
CA ALA A 159 7.67 -5.47 11.74
C ALA A 159 7.87 -6.95 11.36
N PHE A 160 8.60 -7.71 12.17
CA PHE A 160 8.98 -9.09 11.84
C PHE A 160 8.53 -10.09 12.89
N GLY A 161 8.06 -11.26 12.44
CA GLY A 161 7.70 -12.39 13.31
C GLY A 161 6.61 -12.08 14.32
N VAL A 162 5.62 -11.28 13.93
CA VAL A 162 4.50 -10.86 14.78
C VAL A 162 3.30 -11.79 14.58
N GLN A 163 2.55 -12.06 15.65
CA GLN A 163 1.31 -12.87 15.59
C GLN A 163 0.10 -12.06 15.13
N GLY A 164 0.24 -10.74 15.09
CA GLY A 164 -0.74 -9.84 14.49
C GLY A 164 -0.25 -8.40 14.45
N GLU A 165 -0.57 -7.69 13.38
CA GLU A 165 -0.10 -6.33 13.12
C GLU A 165 -0.98 -5.63 12.07
N ARG A 166 -0.82 -4.31 11.92
CA ARG A 166 -1.61 -3.52 11.00
C ARG A 166 -1.11 -3.69 9.56
N PHE A 167 -1.97 -4.18 8.67
CA PHE A 167 -1.73 -4.27 7.22
C PHE A 167 -2.82 -3.54 6.45
N LEU A 168 -2.46 -2.63 5.52
CA LEU A 168 -3.42 -1.90 4.68
C LEU A 168 -4.59 -1.24 5.44
N GLY A 169 -4.36 -0.87 6.71
CA GLY A 169 -5.39 -0.26 7.57
C GLY A 169 -6.25 -1.24 8.38
N PHE A 170 -6.04 -2.55 8.23
CA PHE A 170 -6.71 -3.62 8.96
C PHE A 170 -5.81 -4.19 10.05
N MET A 171 -6.40 -4.64 11.16
CA MET A 171 -5.66 -5.43 12.15
C MET A 171 -5.71 -6.88 11.72
N VAL A 172 -4.55 -7.47 11.47
CA VAL A 172 -4.45 -8.85 11.00
C VAL A 172 -3.90 -9.71 12.12
N THR A 173 -4.50 -10.86 12.38
CA THR A 173 -4.04 -11.84 13.38
C THR A 173 -4.18 -13.25 12.85
N GLN A 174 -3.64 -14.25 13.56
CA GLN A 174 -3.87 -15.66 13.26
C GLN A 174 -5.37 -16.03 13.20
N ARG A 175 -6.22 -15.37 13.99
CA ARG A 175 -7.69 -15.60 14.00
C ARG A 175 -8.41 -14.95 12.82
N GLY A 176 -7.66 -14.27 11.95
CA GLY A 176 -8.15 -13.46 10.85
C GLY A 176 -8.14 -11.98 11.18
N THR A 177 -8.98 -11.24 10.46
CA THR A 177 -9.09 -9.79 10.57
C THR A 177 -9.79 -9.39 11.86
N GLU A 178 -9.15 -8.54 12.65
CA GLU A 178 -9.71 -8.00 13.88
C GLU A 178 -10.07 -6.53 13.72
N ALA A 179 -11.09 -6.11 14.47
CA ALA A 179 -11.46 -4.72 14.55
C ALA A 179 -10.39 -3.94 15.32
N ASN A 180 -9.96 -2.82 14.74
CA ASN A 180 -9.00 -1.95 15.41
C ASN A 180 -9.56 -1.46 16.76
N SER A 181 -8.90 -1.84 17.84
CA SER A 181 -9.33 -1.55 19.22
C SER A 181 -9.45 -0.05 19.52
N LEU A 182 -8.61 0.80 18.89
CA LEU A 182 -8.70 2.26 19.02
C LEU A 182 -9.96 2.81 18.36
N LYS A 183 -10.35 2.27 17.19
CA LYS A 183 -11.60 2.65 16.51
C LYS A 183 -12.82 2.23 17.33
N ILE A 184 -12.79 1.03 17.91
CA ILE A 184 -13.84 0.53 18.81
C ILE A 184 -13.94 1.44 20.04
N LYS A 185 -12.81 1.69 20.71
CA LYS A 185 -12.74 2.53 21.90
C LYS A 185 -13.24 3.96 21.62
N ALA A 186 -12.90 4.53 20.47
CA ALA A 186 -13.40 5.84 20.06
C ALA A 186 -14.94 5.90 19.96
N ILE A 187 -15.61 4.80 19.61
CA ILE A 187 -17.08 4.72 19.62
C ILE A 187 -17.61 4.52 21.04
N ILE A 188 -17.00 3.63 21.83
CA ILE A 188 -17.40 3.36 23.22
C ILE A 188 -17.29 4.62 24.09
N ASP A 189 -16.20 5.37 23.94
CA ASP A 189 -15.92 6.59 24.72
C ASP A 189 -16.70 7.81 24.17
N MET A 190 -17.45 7.66 23.08
CA MET A 190 -18.20 8.76 22.48
C MET A 190 -19.42 9.10 23.32
N LYS A 191 -19.64 10.40 23.58
CA LYS A 191 -20.91 10.89 24.12
C LYS A 191 -22.03 10.72 23.09
N ALA A 192 -23.27 10.55 23.56
CA ALA A 192 -24.43 10.47 22.69
C ALA A 192 -24.51 11.73 21.80
N PRO A 193 -24.65 11.58 20.46
CA PRO A 193 -24.62 12.69 19.54
C PRO A 193 -25.86 13.58 19.75
N THR A 194 -25.63 14.88 19.89
CA THR A 194 -26.66 15.89 20.18
C THR A 194 -27.05 16.71 18.95
N ASN A 195 -26.23 16.67 17.90
CA ASN A 195 -26.43 17.43 16.67
C ASN A 195 -26.11 16.61 15.41
N VAL A 196 -26.52 17.14 14.26
CA VAL A 196 -26.36 16.48 12.95
C VAL A 196 -24.90 16.20 12.62
N ASN A 197 -23.97 17.10 12.95
CA ASN A 197 -22.54 16.92 12.70
C ASN A 197 -21.96 15.76 13.53
N GLU A 198 -22.40 15.61 14.78
CA GLU A 198 -22.02 14.48 15.63
C GLU A 198 -22.59 13.15 15.13
N VAL A 199 -23.83 13.16 14.60
CA VAL A 199 -24.40 11.98 13.94
C VAL A 199 -23.59 11.60 12.69
N GLN A 200 -23.13 12.57 11.90
CA GLN A 200 -22.25 12.29 10.75
C GLN A 200 -20.91 11.69 11.19
N LYS A 201 -20.29 12.22 12.25
CA LYS A 201 -19.06 11.67 12.83
C LYS A 201 -19.25 10.22 13.30
N LEU A 202 -20.36 9.93 13.99
CA LEU A 202 -20.71 8.57 14.40
C LEU A 202 -20.86 7.64 13.18
N MET A 203 -21.58 8.09 12.15
CA MET A 203 -21.75 7.31 10.92
C MET A 203 -20.43 7.02 10.21
N GLY A 204 -19.50 7.98 10.17
CA GLY A 204 -18.15 7.75 9.64
C GLY A 204 -17.37 6.69 10.45
N ARG A 205 -17.49 6.72 11.78
CA ARG A 205 -16.86 5.71 12.66
C ARG A 205 -17.48 4.33 12.46
N ILE A 206 -18.81 4.22 12.41
CA ILE A 206 -19.53 2.96 12.14
C ILE A 206 -19.14 2.41 10.76
N ALA A 207 -19.10 3.26 9.74
CA ALA A 207 -18.71 2.85 8.39
C ALA A 207 -17.31 2.20 8.36
N SER A 208 -16.35 2.76 9.12
CA SER A 208 -14.99 2.22 9.22
C SER A 208 -14.89 0.84 9.89
N LEU A 209 -15.95 0.41 10.59
CA LEU A 209 -16.06 -0.90 11.26
C LEU A 209 -17.19 -1.77 10.67
N SER A 210 -17.84 -1.33 9.58
CA SER A 210 -19.07 -1.96 9.07
C SER A 210 -18.90 -3.44 8.71
N HIS A 211 -17.72 -3.85 8.24
CA HIS A 211 -17.39 -5.25 7.93
C HIS A 211 -17.37 -6.18 9.15
N PHE A 212 -17.19 -5.64 10.36
CA PHE A 212 -17.27 -6.40 11.62
C PHE A 212 -18.65 -6.37 12.26
N ILE A 213 -19.57 -5.52 11.77
CA ILE A 213 -20.89 -5.34 12.38
C ILE A 213 -21.92 -6.04 11.52
N SER A 214 -22.42 -7.19 12.00
CA SER A 214 -23.54 -7.88 11.36
C SER A 214 -24.73 -6.93 11.21
N LYS A 215 -25.25 -6.83 9.97
CA LYS A 215 -26.36 -5.96 9.57
C LYS A 215 -26.12 -4.48 9.90
N ALA A 216 -24.89 -3.98 9.71
CA ALA A 216 -24.48 -2.60 9.99
C ALA A 216 -25.45 -1.56 9.38
N VAL A 217 -25.90 -1.77 8.15
CA VAL A 217 -26.82 -0.87 7.44
C VAL A 217 -28.17 -0.78 8.16
N GLU A 218 -28.78 -1.93 8.50
CA GLU A 218 -30.05 -1.98 9.22
C GLU A 218 -29.94 -1.30 10.58
N LYS A 219 -28.86 -1.59 11.33
CA LYS A 219 -28.59 -0.98 12.64
C LYS A 219 -28.36 0.53 12.55
N SER A 220 -27.90 1.03 11.41
CA SER A 220 -27.62 2.46 11.18
C SER A 220 -28.81 3.24 10.60
N LEU A 221 -29.93 2.57 10.27
CA LEU A 221 -31.13 3.19 9.70
C LEU A 221 -31.67 4.41 10.49
N PRO A 222 -31.71 4.39 11.84
CA PRO A 222 -32.18 5.55 12.60
C PRO A 222 -31.35 6.81 12.33
N PHE A 223 -30.02 6.66 12.24
CA PHE A 223 -29.11 7.77 11.97
C PHE A 223 -29.27 8.30 10.54
N PHE A 224 -29.40 7.41 9.56
CA PHE A 224 -29.68 7.81 8.17
C PHE A 224 -30.98 8.64 8.05
N LYS A 225 -32.03 8.28 8.80
CA LYS A 225 -33.29 9.04 8.83
C LYS A 225 -33.09 10.46 9.39
N VAL A 226 -32.30 10.62 10.45
CA VAL A 226 -31.96 11.94 11.02
C VAL A 226 -31.22 12.80 10.01
N LEU A 227 -30.18 12.24 9.36
CA LEU A 227 -29.40 12.96 8.34
C LEU A 227 -30.25 13.35 7.12
N ARG A 228 -31.20 12.50 6.71
CA ARG A 228 -32.09 12.79 5.58
C ARG A 228 -33.10 13.89 5.90
N LYS A 229 -33.56 14.00 7.14
CA LYS A 229 -34.45 15.09 7.59
C LYS A 229 -33.73 16.43 7.69
N ALA A 230 -32.48 16.43 8.16
CA ALA A 230 -31.66 17.64 8.25
C ALA A 230 -31.35 18.29 6.88
N LYS A 231 -31.30 17.50 5.80
CA LYS A 231 -31.11 18.00 4.42
C LYS A 231 -32.38 18.58 3.77
N LYS A 232 -33.55 18.45 4.41
CA LYS A 232 -34.83 18.96 3.91
C LYS A 232 -35.22 20.30 4.53
N VAL A 233 -34.29 20.95 5.23
CA VAL A 233 -34.42 22.28 5.82
C VAL A 233 -33.52 23.23 5.06
#